data_AF-A0A973U497-F1
#
_entry.id   AF-A0A973U497-F1
#
_cell.length_a   1.000
_cell.length_b   1.000
_cell.length_c   1.000
_cell.angle_alpha   90.00
_cell.angle_beta   90.00
_cell.angle_gamma   90.00
#
_symmetry.space_group_name_H-M   'P 1'
#
loop_
_entity.id
_entity.type
_entity.pdbx_description
1 polymer ?
#
loop_
_entity_poly.entity_id
_entity_poly.type
_entity_poly.pdbx_seq_one_letter_code
_entity_poly.pdbx_strand_id
1 'polypeptide(L)'
;PNEFGLRAATLMGTYGVLLFALHFVEIFVFAAFFRTVGAMHSMEEALYYSASCYATLGAAAESFAEEWRLVGALEALIGFVLIGWSTAFMVRTLRKIID
;
A
#
# COMPACT_ATOMS: atom_id res chain seq x y z
N PRO A 1 33.47 7.92 2.12
CA PRO A 1 32.45 7.13 1.39
C PRO A 1 32.76 7.12 -0.11
N ASN A 2 32.81 5.94 -0.71
CA ASN A 2 32.89 5.74 -2.16
C ASN A 2 31.64 6.34 -2.83
N GLU A 3 31.85 7.20 -3.84
CA GLU A 3 30.78 7.95 -4.54
C GLU A 3 29.70 7.03 -5.12
N PHE A 4 30.11 5.83 -5.54
CA PHE A 4 29.25 4.74 -5.99
C PHE A 4 28.23 4.29 -4.93
N GLY A 5 28.66 4.10 -3.67
CA GLY A 5 27.78 3.68 -2.59
C GLY A 5 26.75 4.75 -2.22
N LEU A 6 27.14 6.04 -2.33
CA LEU A 6 26.22 7.15 -2.09
C LEU A 6 25.13 7.23 -3.17
N ARG A 7 25.51 7.11 -4.45
CA ARG A 7 24.55 7.12 -5.57
C ARG A 7 23.56 5.95 -5.49
N ALA A 8 24.05 4.75 -5.17
CA ALA A 8 23.22 3.57 -4.95
C ALA A 8 22.22 3.79 -3.81
N ALA A 9 22.68 4.32 -2.67
CA ALA A 9 21.82 4.62 -1.53
C ALA A 9 20.75 5.67 -1.88
N THR A 10 21.10 6.74 -2.59
CA THR A 10 20.15 7.76 -3.02
C THR A 10 19.08 7.17 -3.95
N LEU A 11 19.47 6.40 -4.97
CA LEU A 11 18.51 5.78 -5.89
C LEU A 11 17.55 4.83 -5.18
N MET A 12 18.08 3.95 -4.33
CA MET A 12 17.28 3.01 -3.55
C MET A 12 16.35 3.73 -2.58
N GLY A 13 16.83 4.80 -1.93
CA GLY A 13 16.01 5.64 -1.06
C GLY A 13 14.87 6.33 -1.82
N THR A 14 15.16 6.90 -2.99
CA THR A 14 14.14 7.52 -3.84
C THR A 14 13.08 6.51 -4.27
N TYR A 15 13.46 5.31 -4.74
CA TYR A 15 12.49 4.29 -5.09
C TYR A 15 11.67 3.82 -3.89
N GLY A 16 12.29 3.65 -2.72
CA GLY A 16 11.58 3.29 -1.49
C GLY A 16 10.50 4.30 -1.12
N VAL A 17 10.82 5.60 -1.15
CA VAL A 17 9.85 6.67 -0.86
C VAL A 17 8.73 6.73 -1.90
N LEU A 18 9.07 6.59 -3.19
CA LEU A 18 8.06 6.59 -4.26
C LEU A 18 7.11 5.39 -4.17
N LEU A 19 7.64 4.20 -3.89
CA LEU A 19 6.81 3.01 -3.66
C LEU A 19 5.93 3.20 -2.44
N PHE A 20 6.48 3.67 -1.33
CA PHE A 20 5.70 3.96 -0.12
C PHE A 20 4.56 4.93 -0.40
N ALA A 21 4.82 6.03 -1.12
CA ALA A 21 3.78 6.96 -1.55
C ALA A 21 2.71 6.29 -2.42
N LEU A 22 3.10 5.39 -3.32
CA LEU A 22 2.17 4.65 -4.17
C LEU A 22 1.24 3.72 -3.36
N HIS A 23 1.75 3.07 -2.31
CA HIS A 23 0.93 2.25 -1.41
C HIS A 23 -0.09 3.10 -0.67
N PHE A 24 0.31 4.29 -0.22
CA PHE A 24 -0.61 5.25 0.39
C PHE A 24 -1.67 5.72 -0.61
N VAL A 25 -1.31 6.01 -1.86
CA VAL A 25 -2.28 6.43 -2.88
C VAL A 25 -3.37 5.37 -3.07
N GLU A 26 -3.01 4.09 -3.10
CA GLU A 26 -4.00 3.01 -3.18
C GLU A 26 -4.95 2.98 -1.99
N ILE A 27 -4.41 3.05 -0.76
CA ILE A 27 -5.22 3.14 0.47
C ILE A 27 -6.19 4.33 0.38
N PHE A 28 -5.71 5.49 -0.09
CA PHE A 28 -6.58 6.65 -0.26
C PHE A 28 -7.67 6.45 -1.33
N VAL A 29 -7.36 5.73 -2.41
CA VAL A 29 -8.33 5.40 -3.47
C VAL A 29 -9.44 4.50 -2.94
N PHE A 30 -9.11 3.45 -2.20
CA PHE A 30 -10.11 2.56 -1.59
C PHE A 30 -10.89 3.25 -0.48
N ALA A 31 -10.23 4.03 0.39
CA ALA A 31 -10.91 4.84 1.40
C ALA A 31 -11.91 5.83 0.77
N ALA A 32 -11.52 6.51 -0.30
CA ALA A 32 -12.41 7.40 -1.04
C ALA A 32 -13.60 6.61 -1.63
N PHE A 33 -13.35 5.44 -2.21
CA PHE A 33 -14.40 4.54 -2.67
C PHE A 33 -15.41 4.23 -1.55
N PHE A 34 -14.95 3.73 -0.40
CA PHE A 34 -15.84 3.39 0.73
C PHE A 34 -16.64 4.60 1.25
N ARG A 35 -16.08 5.81 1.20
CA ARG A 35 -16.82 7.05 1.53
C ARG A 35 -17.89 7.37 0.52
N THR A 36 -17.58 7.26 -0.77
CA THR A 36 -18.51 7.64 -1.85
C THR A 36 -19.70 6.71 -1.96
N VAL A 37 -19.52 5.42 -1.67
CA VAL A 37 -20.62 4.43 -1.67
C VAL A 37 -21.38 4.37 -0.35
N GLY A 38 -21.01 5.21 0.62
CA GLY A 38 -21.68 5.27 1.93
C GLY A 38 -21.38 4.08 2.85
N ALA A 39 -20.32 3.30 2.59
CA ALA A 39 -19.92 2.16 3.42
C ALA A 39 -19.37 2.58 4.79
N MET A 40 -18.85 3.81 4.90
CA MET A 40 -18.27 4.37 6.13
C MET A 40 -18.75 5.80 6.36
N HIS A 41 -18.89 6.20 7.62
CA HIS A 41 -19.45 7.51 8.00
C HIS A 41 -18.43 8.65 7.92
N SER A 42 -17.16 8.37 8.20
CA SER A 42 -16.09 9.38 8.21
C SER A 42 -14.88 8.97 7.36
N MET A 43 -14.13 9.95 6.85
CA MET A 43 -12.92 9.67 6.06
C MET A 43 -11.85 8.96 6.89
N GLU A 44 -11.76 9.28 8.18
CA GLU A 44 -10.87 8.61 9.12
C GLU A 44 -11.20 7.11 9.23
N GLU A 45 -12.48 6.76 9.41
CA GLU A 45 -12.96 5.38 9.46
C GLU A 45 -12.68 4.62 8.15
N ALA A 46 -12.89 5.27 7.00
CA ALA A 46 -12.62 4.68 5.69
C ALA A 46 -11.12 4.45 5.45
N LEU A 47 -10.27 5.41 5.84
CA LEU A 47 -8.81 5.27 5.77
C LEU A 47 -8.30 4.18 6.69
N TYR A 48 -8.80 4.13 7.93
CA TYR A 48 -8.44 3.10 8.89
C TYR A 48 -8.80 1.69 8.36
N TYR A 49 -10.01 1.54 7.82
CA TYR A 49 -10.45 0.27 7.25
C TYR A 49 -9.64 -0.13 6.02
N SER A 50 -9.51 0.76 5.03
CA SER A 50 -8.74 0.50 3.82
C SER A 50 -7.28 0.15 4.15
N ALA A 51 -6.62 0.92 5.04
CA ALA A 51 -5.27 0.60 5.49
C ALA A 51 -5.20 -0.77 6.18
N SER A 52 -6.20 -1.14 6.99
CA SER A 52 -6.26 -2.44 7.64
C SER A 52 -6.44 -3.60 6.65
N CYS A 53 -7.22 -3.40 5.59
CA CYS A 53 -7.38 -4.35 4.49
C CYS A 53 -6.05 -4.48 3.74
N TYR A 54 -5.51 -3.37 3.24
CA TYR A 54 -4.24 -3.30 2.52
C TYR A 54 -3.09 -3.99 3.27
N ALA A 55 -2.97 -3.73 4.57
CA ALA A 55 -1.96 -4.33 5.44
C ALA A 55 -2.28 -5.77 5.87
N THR A 56 -3.36 -6.37 5.35
CA THR A 56 -3.84 -7.73 5.65
C THR A 56 -4.19 -7.97 7.12
N LEU A 57 -4.44 -6.90 7.87
CA LEU A 57 -4.81 -6.97 9.28
C LEU A 57 -6.24 -7.52 9.45
N GLY A 58 -7.11 -7.22 8.48
CA GLY A 58 -8.47 -7.76 8.42
C GLY A 58 -9.41 -7.18 9.49
N ALA A 59 -9.31 -5.89 9.81
CA ALA A 59 -10.21 -5.28 10.77
C ALA A 59 -11.65 -5.33 10.22
N ALA A 60 -12.53 -6.06 10.89
CA ALA A 60 -13.95 -5.95 10.68
C ALA A 60 -14.42 -4.70 11.42
N ALA A 61 -14.64 -3.59 10.72
CA ALA A 61 -15.33 -2.46 11.34
C ALA A 61 -16.71 -2.93 11.80
N GLU A 62 -17.08 -2.66 13.05
CA GLU A 62 -18.37 -3.06 13.65
C GLU A 62 -19.58 -2.51 12.87
N SER A 63 -19.36 -1.45 12.09
CA SER A 63 -20.33 -0.70 11.26
C SER A 63 -20.32 -1.10 9.77
N PHE A 64 -19.53 -2.09 9.35
CA PHE A 64 -19.28 -2.32 7.93
C PHE A 64 -20.50 -2.88 7.17
N ALA A 65 -20.90 -2.20 6.10
CA ALA A 65 -21.96 -2.65 5.20
C ALA A 65 -21.57 -3.96 4.50
N GLU A 66 -22.31 -5.05 4.76
CA GLU A 66 -22.01 -6.41 4.30
C GLU A 66 -21.80 -6.52 2.78
N GLU A 67 -22.47 -5.65 2.02
CA GLU A 67 -22.41 -5.52 0.57
C GLU A 67 -20.99 -5.26 0.02
N TRP A 68 -20.13 -4.57 0.78
CA TRP A 68 -18.81 -4.17 0.29
C TRP A 68 -17.66 -5.07 0.78
N ARG A 69 -17.97 -6.18 1.47
CA ARG A 69 -16.95 -6.95 2.22
C ARG A 69 -15.99 -7.67 1.30
N LEU A 70 -16.48 -8.06 0.12
CA LEU A 70 -15.65 -8.65 -0.92
C LEU A 70 -14.64 -7.64 -1.48
N VAL A 71 -14.99 -6.35 -1.56
CA VAL A 71 -14.07 -5.31 -2.05
C VAL A 71 -12.92 -5.11 -1.07
N GLY A 72 -13.19 -5.05 0.24
CA GLY A 72 -12.13 -4.99 1.25
C GLY A 72 -11.22 -6.24 1.25
N ALA A 73 -11.78 -7.43 1.01
CA ALA A 73 -10.97 -8.64 0.85
C ALA A 73 -10.09 -8.60 -0.42
N LEU A 74 -10.60 -8.03 -1.51
CA LEU A 74 -9.83 -7.82 -2.74
C LEU A 74 -8.72 -6.80 -2.53
N GLU A 75 -9.00 -5.69 -1.85
CA GLU A 75 -7.97 -4.72 -1.47
C GLU A 75 -6.82 -5.37 -0.68
N ALA A 76 -7.14 -6.24 0.28
CA ALA A 76 -6.13 -6.98 1.02
C ALA A 76 -5.26 -7.87 0.12
N LEU A 77 -5.85 -8.54 -0.86
CA LEU A 77 -5.11 -9.34 -1.83
C LEU A 77 -4.23 -8.47 -2.73
N ILE A 78 -4.74 -7.33 -3.18
CA ILE A 78 -4.00 -6.37 -4.03
C ILE A 78 -2.81 -5.82 -3.25
N GLY A 79 -3.02 -5.34 -2.02
CA GLY A 79 -1.95 -4.82 -1.16
C GLY A 79 -0.86 -5.84 -0.88
N PHE A 80 -1.24 -7.10 -0.59
CA PHE A 80 -0.28 -8.20 -0.43
C PHE A 80 0.59 -8.39 -1.69
N VAL A 81 -0.03 -8.42 -2.88
CA VAL A 81 0.69 -8.58 -4.15
C VAL A 81 1.62 -7.40 -4.41
N LEU A 82 1.17 -6.16 -4.17
CA LEU A 82 1.95 -4.95 -4.45
C LEU A 82 3.13 -4.78 -3.50
N ILE A 83 2.98 -5.12 -2.21
CA ILE A 83 4.11 -5.20 -1.27
C ILE A 83 5.14 -6.23 -1.76
N GLY A 84 4.66 -7.41 -2.19
CA GLY A 84 5.51 -8.47 -2.75
C GLY A 84 6.28 -8.01 -3.99
N TRP A 85 5.60 -7.37 -4.94
CA TRP A 85 6.22 -6.84 -6.16
C TRP A 85 7.20 -5.72 -5.88
N SER A 86 6.88 -4.82 -4.96
CA SER A 86 7.74 -3.71 -4.55
C SER A 86 9.05 -4.23 -3.94
N THR A 87 8.95 -5.25 -3.10
CA THR A 87 10.12 -5.93 -2.53
C THR A 87 10.96 -6.59 -3.63
N ALA A 88 10.33 -7.36 -4.52
CA ALA A 88 11.02 -8.02 -5.64
C ALA A 88 11.71 -7.02 -6.58
N PHE A 89 11.05 -5.90 -6.88
CA PHE A 89 11.59 -4.79 -7.66
C PHE A 89 12.83 -4.21 -6.98
N MET A 90 12.73 -3.87 -5.69
CA MET A 90 13.85 -3.30 -4.92
C MET A 90 15.06 -4.24 -4.90
N VAL A 91 14.85 -5.53 -4.63
CA VAL A 91 15.94 -6.52 -4.61
C VAL A 91 16.54 -6.71 -6.01
N ARG A 92 15.73 -6.70 -7.07
CA ARG A 92 16.23 -6.77 -8.45
C ARG A 92 17.06 -5.54 -8.83
N THR A 93 16.60 -4.35 -8.44
CA THR A 93 17.30 -3.09 -8.70
C THR A 93 18.62 -3.01 -7.94
N LEU A 94 18.64 -3.44 -6.68
CA LEU A 94 19.87 -3.52 -5.90
C LEU A 94 20.91 -4.44 -6.56
N ARG A 95 20.48 -5.64 -6.98
CA ARG A 95 21.38 -6.59 -7.68
C ARG A 95 21.99 -5.98 -8.93
N LYS A 96 21.18 -5.36 -9.78
CA LYS A 96 21.66 -4.65 -10.98
C LYS A 96 22.63 -3.49 -10.69
N ILE A 97 22.60 -2.91 -9.50
CA ILE A 97 23.52 -1.83 -9.12
C ILE A 97 24.85 -2.41 -8.63
N ILE A 98 24.81 -3.55 -7.93
CA ILE A 98 26.01 -4.18 -7.34
C ILE A 98 26.79 -5.00 -8.38
N ASP A 99 26.08 -5.66 -9.30
CA ASP A 99 26.64 -6.43 -10.42
C ASP A 99 27.27 -5.51 -11.49
#